data_AF-A0A453FGR2-F1
#
_entry.id   AF-A0A453FGR2-F1
#
_cell.length_a   1.000
_cell.length_b   1.000
_cell.length_c   1.000
_cell.angle_alpha   90.00
_cell.angle_beta   90.00
_cell.angle_gamma   90.00
#
_symmetry.space_group_name_H-M   'P 1'
#
loop_
_entity.id
_entity.type
_entity.pdbx_description
1 polymer ?
#
loop_
_entity_poly.entity_id
_entity_poly.type
_entity_poly.pdbx_seq_one_letter_code
_entity_poly.pdbx_strand_id
1 'polypeptide(L)'
;MEEQRKSRYLVTTFKVVPRGTEGAVSVEGTLAGILASMFLAGIGYILGQVNLPQSVLCVLASQIANFGESLIGATLQDKEGFEWLNNDVVNVVNISAGAVLAALMQQLLVSWRS
;
A
#
# COMPACT_ATOMS: atom_id res chain seq x y z
N MET A 1 -10.87 -30.18 13.44
CA MET A 1 -9.43 -30.26 13.15
C MET A 1 -9.11 -29.13 12.21
N GLU A 2 -8.46 -28.09 12.75
CA GLU A 2 -8.20 -26.81 12.11
C GLU A 2 -7.34 -26.94 10.85
N GLU A 3 -7.99 -26.77 9.70
CA GLU A 3 -7.36 -26.56 8.41
C GLU A 3 -6.73 -25.15 8.40
N GLN A 4 -5.60 -25.01 9.11
CA GLN A 4 -4.76 -23.82 9.14
C GLN A 4 -4.16 -23.61 7.74
N ARG A 5 -4.89 -22.88 6.91
CA ARG A 5 -4.51 -22.41 5.57
C ARG A 5 -3.22 -21.59 5.65
N LYS A 6 -2.08 -22.29 5.55
CA LYS A 6 -0.70 -21.80 5.38
C LYS A 6 -0.58 -21.10 4.03
N SER A 7 -0.80 -19.79 3.98
CA SER A 7 -0.69 -19.04 2.70
C SER A 7 -0.08 -17.64 2.85
N ARG A 8 0.53 -17.33 3.99
CA ARG A 8 1.23 -16.05 4.21
C ARG A 8 2.72 -16.29 4.42
N TYR A 9 3.53 -15.59 3.63
CA TYR A 9 4.98 -15.66 3.64
C TYR A 9 5.53 -14.33 4.12
N LEU A 10 6.50 -14.37 5.02
CA LEU A 10 7.24 -13.18 5.41
C LEU A 10 8.14 -12.73 4.26
N VAL A 11 8.04 -11.48 3.80
CA VAL A 11 8.81 -10.99 2.64
C VAL A 11 10.32 -11.04 2.88
N THR A 12 10.73 -10.91 4.14
CA THR A 12 12.14 -10.87 4.55
C THR A 12 12.76 -12.26 4.70
N THR A 13 12.02 -13.25 5.20
CA THR A 13 12.56 -14.58 5.54
C THR A 13 11.94 -15.72 4.72
N PHE A 14 10.95 -15.45 3.88
CA PHE A 14 10.14 -16.45 3.16
C PHE A 14 9.54 -17.54 4.07
N LYS A 15 9.48 -17.28 5.38
CA LYS A 15 8.95 -18.22 6.37
C LYS A 15 7.43 -18.12 6.38
N VAL A 16 6.77 -19.27 6.47
CA VAL A 16 5.31 -19.32 6.66
C VAL A 16 5.01 -18.82 8.08
N VAL A 17 4.23 -17.75 8.16
CA VAL A 17 3.90 -17.10 9.44
C VAL A 17 2.39 -17.17 9.72
N PRO A 18 1.98 -17.10 11.00
CA PRO A 18 0.57 -17.13 11.38
C PRO A 18 -0.22 -15.98 10.74
N ARG A 19 -1.54 -16.15 10.65
CA ARG A 19 -2.44 -15.09 10.20
C ARG A 19 -2.36 -13.90 11.16
N GLY A 20 -2.22 -12.69 10.62
CA GLY A 20 -2.06 -11.46 11.41
C GLY A 20 -0.61 -11.04 11.64
N THR A 21 0.37 -11.77 11.09
CA THR A 21 1.78 -11.31 11.13
C THR A 21 1.94 -10.10 10.23
N GLU A 22 2.43 -9.01 10.80
CA GLU A 22 2.61 -7.76 10.08
C GLU A 22 3.74 -7.90 9.03
N GLY A 23 3.55 -7.31 7.85
CA GLY A 23 4.47 -7.48 6.71
C GLY A 23 4.43 -8.85 6.01
N ALA A 24 3.51 -9.75 6.37
CA ALA A 24 3.35 -11.02 5.67
C ALA A 24 2.53 -10.87 4.37
N VAL A 25 3.10 -11.30 3.25
CA VAL A 25 2.44 -11.26 1.94
C VAL A 25 1.72 -12.58 1.68
N SER A 26 0.49 -12.51 1.17
CA SER A 26 -0.32 -13.66 0.73
C SER A 26 -0.70 -13.49 -0.72
N VAL A 27 -0.82 -14.61 -1.45
CA VAL A 27 -1.23 -14.61 -2.86
C VAL A 27 -2.62 -14.00 -3.02
N GLU A 28 -3.55 -14.32 -2.12
CA GLU A 28 -4.89 -13.75 -2.08
C GLU A 28 -4.87 -12.24 -1.82
N GLY A 29 -4.01 -11.79 -0.91
CA GLY A 29 -3.82 -10.36 -0.63
C GLY A 29 -3.25 -9.59 -1.82
N THR A 30 -2.23 -10.14 -2.48
CA THR A 30 -1.63 -9.53 -3.68
C THR A 30 -2.63 -9.46 -4.83
N LEU A 31 -3.41 -10.51 -5.06
CA LEU A 31 -4.48 -10.50 -6.07
C LEU A 31 -5.56 -9.46 -5.73
N ALA A 32 -5.97 -9.38 -4.47
CA ALA A 32 -6.93 -8.36 -4.01
C ALA A 32 -6.37 -6.95 -4.22
N GLY A 33 -5.09 -6.71 -3.92
CA GLY A 33 -4.43 -5.42 -4.16
C GLY A 33 -4.33 -5.03 -5.65
N ILE A 34 -4.03 -6.00 -6.53
CA ILE A 34 -4.05 -5.78 -7.99
C ILE A 34 -5.46 -5.41 -8.46
N LEU A 35 -6.48 -6.15 -8.02
CA LEU A 35 -7.87 -5.87 -8.41
C LEU A 35 -8.34 -4.50 -7.89
N ALA A 36 -8.02 -4.16 -6.64
CA ALA A 36 -8.35 -2.88 -6.03
C ALA A 36 -7.68 -1.69 -6.75
N SER A 37 -6.39 -1.81 -7.08
CA SER A 37 -5.65 -0.75 -7.78
C SER A 37 -6.16 -0.53 -9.21
N MET A 38 -6.46 -1.60 -9.94
CA MET A 38 -7.09 -1.48 -11.26
C MET A 38 -8.47 -0.84 -11.18
N PHE A 39 -9.27 -1.21 -10.18
CA PHE A 39 -10.60 -0.62 -9.96
C PHE A 39 -10.51 0.88 -9.68
N LEU A 40 -9.63 1.30 -8.76
CA LEU A 40 -9.41 2.70 -8.42
C LEU A 40 -8.83 3.51 -9.60
N ALA A 41 -7.85 2.96 -10.32
CA ALA A 41 -7.29 3.61 -11.50
C ALA A 41 -8.32 3.75 -12.63
N GLY A 42 -9.24 2.77 -12.76
CA GLY A 42 -10.36 2.80 -13.69
C GLY A 42 -11.38 3.88 -13.33
N ILE A 43 -11.72 4.03 -12.04
CA ILE A 43 -12.56 5.14 -11.58
C ILE A 43 -11.89 6.49 -11.90
N GLY A 44 -10.60 6.64 -11.62
CA GLY A 44 -9.85 7.86 -11.95
C GLY A 44 -9.88 8.19 -13.44
N TYR A 45 -9.81 7.17 -14.31
CA TYR A 45 -9.93 7.33 -15.75
C TYR A 45 -11.34 7.77 -16.17
N ILE A 46 -12.38 7.13 -15.64
CA ILE A 46 -13.79 7.47 -15.94
C ILE A 46 -14.13 8.90 -15.48
N LEU A 47 -13.59 9.33 -14.34
CA LEU A 47 -13.76 10.68 -13.82
C LEU A 47 -12.89 11.74 -14.52
N GLY A 48 -12.10 11.35 -15.53
CA GLY A 48 -11.22 12.25 -16.27
C GLY A 48 -10.07 12.83 -15.44
N GLN A 49 -9.75 12.23 -14.29
CA GLN A 49 -8.67 12.69 -13.41
C GLN A 49 -7.29 12.21 -13.88
N VAL A 50 -7.24 11.07 -14.59
CA VAL A 50 -6.01 10.47 -15.13
C VAL A 50 -6.22 9.96 -16.55
N ASN A 51 -5.22 10.13 -17.40
CA ASN A 51 -5.19 9.57 -18.76
C ASN A 51 -4.80 8.09 -18.75
N LEU A 52 -5.05 7.37 -19.84
CA LEU A 52 -4.73 5.93 -19.95
C LEU A 52 -3.28 5.56 -19.53
N PRO A 53 -2.22 6.30 -19.95
CA PRO A 53 -0.86 6.03 -19.50
C PRO A 53 -0.65 6.30 -18.00
N GLN A 54 -1.34 7.31 -17.46
CA GLN A 54 -1.27 7.67 -16.03
C GLN A 54 -1.98 6.63 -15.17
N SER A 55 -3.10 6.05 -15.64
CA SER A 55 -3.77 4.94 -14.97
C SER A 55 -2.87 3.70 -14.88
N VAL A 56 -2.15 3.35 -15.94
CA VAL A 56 -1.19 2.24 -15.92
C VAL A 56 -0.05 2.51 -14.93
N LEU A 57 0.49 3.74 -14.94
CA LEU A 57 1.50 4.17 -13.97
C LEU A 57 0.98 4.09 -12.53
N CYS A 58 -0.28 4.47 -12.28
CA CYS A 58 -0.92 4.41 -10.98
C CYS A 58 -1.01 2.97 -10.45
N VAL A 59 -1.43 2.02 -11.31
CA VAL A 59 -1.45 0.59 -10.97
C VAL A 59 -0.04 0.10 -10.62
N LEU A 60 0.96 0.38 -11.46
CA LEU A 60 2.35 -0.04 -11.18
C LEU A 60 2.89 0.56 -9.89
N ALA A 61 2.67 1.86 -9.66
CA ALA A 61 3.08 2.55 -8.45
C ALA A 61 2.42 1.96 -7.19
N SER A 62 1.13 1.61 -7.26
CA SER A 62 0.41 0.99 -6.15
C SER A 62 1.00 -0.36 -5.75
N GLN A 63 1.51 -1.14 -6.71
CA GLN A 63 2.17 -2.40 -6.42
C GLN A 63 3.50 -2.18 -5.71
N ILE A 64 4.30 -1.21 -6.16
CA ILE A 64 5.56 -0.84 -5.51
C ILE A 64 5.29 -0.37 -4.07
N ALA A 65 4.26 0.45 -3.87
CA ALA A 65 3.85 0.92 -2.54
C ALA A 65 3.43 -0.24 -1.63
N ASN A 66 2.59 -1.17 -2.12
CA ASN A 66 2.17 -2.37 -1.37
C ASN A 66 3.37 -3.24 -0.96
N PHE A 67 4.35 -3.41 -1.85
CA PHE A 67 5.60 -4.12 -1.52
C PHE A 67 6.42 -3.34 -0.48
N GLY A 68 6.51 -2.02 -0.60
CA GLY A 68 7.21 -1.16 0.35
C GLY A 68 6.61 -1.23 1.76
N GLU A 69 5.29 -1.15 1.89
CA GLU A 69 4.59 -1.31 3.18
C GLU A 69 4.80 -2.70 3.77
N SER A 70 4.78 -3.74 2.93
CA SER A 70 5.06 -5.11 3.38
C SER A 70 6.51 -5.27 3.86
N LEU A 71 7.48 -4.63 3.19
CA LEU A 71 8.89 -4.63 3.60
C LEU A 71 9.12 -3.88 4.90
N ILE A 72 8.54 -2.68 5.03
CA ILE A 72 8.56 -1.89 6.27
C ILE A 72 7.98 -2.71 7.40
N GLY A 73 6.83 -3.36 7.16
CA GLY A 73 6.20 -4.17 8.17
C GLY A 73 7.05 -5.35 8.63
N ALA A 74 7.61 -6.08 7.66
CA ALA A 74 8.45 -7.24 7.95
C ALA A 74 9.83 -6.89 8.54
N THR A 75 10.27 -5.62 8.51
CA THR A 75 11.60 -5.20 9.00
C THR A 75 11.57 -4.36 10.28
N LEU A 76 10.51 -3.57 10.48
CA LEU A 76 10.42 -2.60 11.57
C LEU A 76 9.40 -2.98 12.65
N GLN A 77 8.34 -3.72 12.30
CA GLN A 77 7.27 -4.05 13.26
C GLN A 77 7.65 -5.22 14.18
N ASP A 78 8.59 -6.07 13.77
CA ASP A 78 9.12 -7.21 14.55
C ASP A 78 10.28 -6.80 15.52
N LYS A 79 10.57 -5.49 15.65
CA LYS A 79 11.61 -4.98 16.56
C LYS A 79 11.02 -4.53 17.89
N GLU A 80 11.63 -4.99 18.99
CA GLU A 80 11.30 -4.55 20.36
C GLU A 80 11.32 -3.01 20.45
N GLY A 81 10.18 -2.41 20.82
CA GLY A 81 9.99 -0.96 20.92
C GLY A 81 9.14 -0.31 19.80
N PHE A 82 8.83 -1.05 18.73
CA PHE A 82 7.98 -0.58 17.62
C PHE A 82 6.60 -1.27 17.52
N GLU A 83 6.17 -1.98 18.56
CA GLU A 83 4.85 -2.65 18.61
C GLU A 83 3.66 -1.69 18.42
N TRP A 84 3.86 -0.39 18.68
CA TRP A 84 2.87 0.66 18.45
C TRP A 84 2.76 1.07 16.97
N LEU A 85 3.74 0.72 16.14
CA LEU A 85 3.79 1.04 14.72
C LEU A 85 3.12 -0.07 13.91
N ASN A 86 1.84 -0.37 14.15
CA ASN A 86 1.07 -1.36 13.38
C ASN A 86 0.77 -0.87 11.95
N ASN A 87 0.34 -1.77 11.06
CA ASN A 87 -0.12 -1.48 9.70
C ASN A 87 -1.14 -0.34 9.66
N ASP A 88 -2.06 -0.25 10.64
CA ASP A 88 -3.02 0.84 10.74
C ASP A 88 -2.32 2.20 10.93
N VAL A 89 -1.29 2.26 11.77
CA VAL A 89 -0.53 3.49 12.03
C VAL A 89 0.30 3.89 10.81
N VAL A 90 0.96 2.91 10.18
CA VAL A 90 1.73 3.14 8.95
C VAL A 90 0.82 3.64 7.82
N ASN A 91 -0.38 3.04 7.67
CA ASN A 91 -1.36 3.46 6.69
C ASN A 91 -1.88 4.88 6.95
N VAL A 92 -2.20 5.21 8.22
CA VAL A 92 -2.60 6.56 8.61
C VAL A 92 -1.51 7.59 8.28
N VAL A 93 -0.25 7.27 8.58
CA VAL A 93 0.89 8.14 8.25
C VAL A 93 1.03 8.30 6.72
N ASN A 94 0.92 7.20 5.97
CA ASN A 94 1.07 7.20 4.52
C ASN A 94 -0.03 8.05 3.83
N ILE A 95 -1.29 7.83 4.21
CA ILE A 95 -2.43 8.62 3.69
C ILE A 95 -2.29 10.09 4.08
N SER A 96 -1.91 10.39 5.33
CA SER A 96 -1.75 11.76 5.81
C SER A 96 -0.63 12.50 5.06
N ALA A 97 0.52 11.84 4.86
CA ALA A 97 1.63 12.40 4.10
C ALA A 97 1.23 12.66 2.64
N GLY A 98 0.53 11.71 2.01
CA GLY A 98 -0.01 11.85 0.65
C GLY A 98 -0.98 13.03 0.54
N ALA A 99 -1.89 13.19 1.51
CA ALA A 99 -2.87 14.28 1.54
C ALA A 99 -2.19 15.65 1.70
N VAL A 100 -1.20 15.77 2.59
CA VAL A 100 -0.43 17.01 2.79
C VAL A 100 0.34 17.38 1.53
N LEU A 101 1.04 16.41 0.92
CA LEU A 101 1.77 16.64 -0.33
C LEU A 101 0.84 17.07 -1.47
N ALA A 102 -0.32 16.42 -1.62
CA ALA A 102 -1.31 16.79 -2.62
C ALA A 102 -1.82 18.22 -2.41
N ALA A 103 -2.13 18.61 -1.17
CA ALA A 103 -2.57 19.96 -0.84
C ALA A 103 -1.49 21.01 -1.15
N LEU A 104 -0.23 20.75 -0.79
CA LEU A 104 0.90 21.65 -1.07
C LEU A 104 1.15 21.80 -2.58
N MET A 105 1.13 20.70 -3.33
CA MET A 105 1.27 20.74 -4.78
C MET A 105 0.15 21.54 -5.43
N GLN A 106 -1.09 21.38 -4.95
CA GLN A 106 -2.23 22.15 -5.42
C GLN A 106 -2.08 23.65 -5.14
N GLN A 107 -1.60 24.03 -3.96
CA GLN A 107 -1.33 25.42 -3.60
C GLN A 107 -0.24 26.03 -4.49
N LEU A 108 0.87 25.31 -4.71
CA LEU A 108 1.95 25.75 -5.58
C LEU A 108 1.46 25.95 -7.02
N LEU A 109 0.69 25.02 -7.57
CA LEU A 109 0.09 25.14 -8.91
C LEU A 109 -0.84 26.37 -9.04
N VAL A 110 -1.67 26.63 -8.03
CA VAL A 110 -2.54 27.81 -8.01
C VAL A 110 -1.71 29.10 -7.91
N SER A 111 -0.69 29.12 -7.05
CA SER A 111 0.18 30.28 -6.86
C SER A 111 1.01 30.62 -8.10
N TRP A 112 1.43 29.61 -8.88
CA TRP A 112 2.17 29.82 -10.12
C TRP A 112 1.29 30.32 -11.27
N ARG A 113 -0.03 30.13 -11.16
CA ARG A 113 -1.01 30.53 -12.17
C ARG A 113 -1.65 31.91 -11.90
N SER A 114 -1.45 32.49 -10.71
CA SER A 114 -1.79 33.89 -10.39
C SER A 114 -0.61 34.81 -10.67
#